data_AF-A0A2Z3QZ64-F1
#
_entry.id   AF-A0A2Z3QZ64-F1
#
_cell.length_a   1.000
_cell.length_b   1.000
_cell.length_c   1.000
_cell.angle_alpha   90.00
_cell.angle_beta   90.00
_cell.angle_gamma   90.00
#
_symmetry.space_group_name_H-M   'P 1'
#
loop_
_entity.id
_entity.type
_entity.pdbx_description
1 polymer ?
#
loop_
_entity_poly.entity_id
_entity_poly.type
_entity_poly.pdbx_seq_one_letter_code
_entity_poly.pdbx_strand_id
1 'polypeptide(L)'
;MRGWSSRAFLGKAAHLPACFRQADLSSLPAPRRLRRPRYNGAMLLSVPSSHRVLVNLWKPFLVLVGGLFVLRYLKRGLYRALVLLQRNSLFSAGTLHAIGRFVTVLLYVLLVLVVLRIAGFPVSGVLDTFTGFLAVLGVGMVAVWTILSNITATFFMLIWRPYQLGQHIEVLPDGIKGKVLDSNLMYTEVEESHGSTVLIPNNLFFQKYVRRLPLPVKSTVLLSAQLRAGVVGGEDEGGPLKPGPVARD
;
A
#
# COMPACT_ATOMS: atom_id res chain seq x y z
N MET A 1 -38.16 -14.22 66.34
CA MET A 1 -39.52 -14.11 65.77
C MET A 1 -39.58 -14.92 64.48
N ARG A 2 -40.46 -15.95 64.47
CA ARG A 2 -41.12 -16.66 63.33
C ARG A 2 -40.24 -16.94 62.09
N GLY A 3 -39.79 -18.15 61.76
CA GLY A 3 -40.53 -19.42 61.74
C GLY A 3 -41.39 -19.50 60.48
N TRP A 4 -40.81 -19.90 59.32
CA TRP A 4 -41.56 -20.13 58.08
C TRP A 4 -41.62 -21.63 57.76
N SER A 5 -42.86 -22.07 57.58
CA SER A 5 -43.35 -23.44 57.57
C SER A 5 -43.35 -24.00 56.15
N SER A 6 -42.67 -25.12 55.94
CA SER A 6 -42.83 -26.00 54.79
C SER A 6 -44.12 -26.81 54.93
N ARG A 7 -45.21 -26.37 54.30
CA ARG A 7 -46.40 -27.21 54.03
C ARG A 7 -47.40 -26.47 53.13
N ALA A 8 -47.21 -26.54 51.82
CA ALA A 8 -48.28 -26.30 50.83
C ALA A 8 -47.74 -26.53 49.42
N PHE A 9 -47.54 -27.77 48.98
CA PHE A 9 -47.57 -28.15 47.55
C PHE A 9 -47.70 -29.68 47.44
N LEU A 10 -48.75 -30.22 48.07
CA LEU A 10 -49.20 -31.60 47.90
C LEU A 10 -50.67 -31.49 47.48
N GLY A 11 -50.91 -31.36 46.19
CA GLY A 11 -52.27 -31.18 45.67
C GLY A 11 -52.31 -30.62 44.27
N LYS A 12 -51.72 -31.34 43.30
CA LYS A 12 -52.07 -31.30 41.86
C LYS A 12 -51.13 -32.20 41.06
N ALA A 13 -51.39 -33.50 41.12
CA ALA A 13 -50.86 -34.46 40.16
C ALA A 13 -51.87 -35.62 39.98
N ALA A 14 -53.15 -35.27 39.84
CA ALA A 14 -54.15 -36.15 39.27
C ALA A 14 -54.41 -35.63 37.85
N HIS A 15 -54.31 -36.53 36.86
CA HIS A 15 -54.30 -36.31 35.40
C HIS A 15 -52.92 -36.21 34.75
N LEU A 16 -52.26 -37.37 34.61
CA LEU A 16 -51.30 -37.63 33.53
C LEU A 16 -51.64 -38.97 32.85
N PRO A 17 -51.56 -39.06 31.50
CA PRO A 17 -52.09 -40.16 30.70
C PRO A 17 -51.26 -41.46 30.81
N ALA A 18 -51.92 -42.59 30.51
CA ALA A 18 -51.46 -43.98 30.63
C ALA A 18 -50.27 -44.40 29.73
N CYS A 19 -49.51 -43.45 29.18
CA CYS A 19 -48.34 -43.69 28.33
C CYS A 19 -47.04 -43.92 29.14
N PHE A 20 -47.09 -43.80 30.47
CA PHE A 20 -45.93 -43.86 31.38
C PHE A 20 -45.86 -45.17 32.20
N ARG A 21 -46.37 -46.30 31.67
CA ARG A 21 -46.38 -47.59 32.40
C ARG A 21 -45.19 -48.51 32.08
N GLN A 22 -44.27 -48.14 31.19
CA GLN A 22 -43.07 -48.91 30.88
C GLN A 22 -41.88 -47.97 30.60
N ALA A 23 -41.42 -47.26 31.62
CA ALA A 23 -40.06 -46.72 31.62
C ALA A 23 -39.17 -47.77 32.30
N ASP A 24 -38.45 -48.51 31.48
CA ASP A 24 -37.52 -49.56 31.84
C ASP A 24 -36.41 -49.02 32.78
N LEU A 25 -36.58 -49.24 34.09
CA LEU A 25 -35.67 -48.82 35.15
C LEU A 25 -34.32 -49.55 35.12
N SER A 26 -34.12 -50.53 34.23
CA SER A 26 -32.85 -51.26 34.10
C SER A 26 -31.78 -50.50 33.29
N SER A 27 -32.16 -49.41 32.61
CA SER A 27 -31.28 -48.64 31.72
C SER A 27 -30.79 -47.30 32.29
N LEU A 28 -31.10 -46.98 33.55
CA LEU A 28 -30.64 -45.74 34.18
C LEU A 28 -29.15 -45.83 34.56
N PRO A 29 -28.26 -45.00 33.97
CA PRO A 29 -26.87 -44.97 34.39
C PRO A 29 -26.76 -44.49 35.84
N ALA A 30 -25.93 -45.17 36.63
CA ALA A 30 -25.73 -44.90 38.05
C ALA A 30 -25.52 -43.41 38.34
N PRO A 31 -26.05 -42.87 39.45
CA PRO A 31 -25.92 -41.45 39.77
C PRO A 31 -24.44 -41.07 39.92
N ARG A 32 -23.93 -40.29 38.96
CA ARG A 32 -22.60 -39.69 39.04
C ARG A 32 -22.56 -38.82 40.30
N ARG A 33 -21.77 -39.25 41.29
CA ARG A 33 -21.50 -38.46 42.50
C ARG A 33 -21.04 -37.07 42.06
N LEU A 34 -21.85 -36.05 42.30
CA LEU A 34 -21.47 -34.65 42.14
C LEU A 34 -20.29 -34.39 43.08
N ARG A 35 -19.08 -34.39 42.49
CA ARG A 35 -17.87 -33.92 43.16
C ARG A 35 -18.10 -32.45 43.49
N ARG A 36 -18.33 -32.16 44.78
CA ARG A 36 -18.40 -30.77 45.26
C ARG A 36 -17.12 -30.05 44.82
N PRO A 37 -17.20 -28.89 44.15
CA PRO A 37 -16.02 -28.11 43.85
C PRO A 37 -15.40 -27.70 45.19
N ARG A 38 -14.20 -28.24 45.45
CA ARG A 38 -13.39 -27.82 46.59
C ARG A 38 -12.88 -26.43 46.23
N TYR A 39 -13.56 -25.40 46.72
CA TYR A 39 -13.03 -24.04 46.71
C TYR A 39 -11.82 -24.04 47.64
N ASN A 40 -10.66 -24.37 47.08
CA ASN A 40 -9.39 -24.16 47.75
C ASN A 40 -9.25 -22.64 47.91
N GLY A 41 -9.27 -22.14 49.14
CA GLY A 41 -8.98 -20.74 49.50
C GLY A 41 -7.55 -20.29 49.18
N ALA A 42 -6.87 -20.96 48.24
CA ALA A 42 -5.54 -20.65 47.73
C ALA A 42 -5.59 -19.60 46.59
N MET A 43 -6.66 -18.81 46.53
CA MET A 43 -6.87 -17.76 45.54
C MET A 43 -6.87 -16.37 46.20
N LEU A 44 -6.07 -16.18 47.24
CA LEU A 44 -5.75 -14.87 47.78
C LEU A 44 -4.24 -14.80 48.00
N LEU A 45 -3.59 -13.91 47.25
CA LEU A 45 -2.16 -13.58 47.28
C LEU A 45 -1.18 -14.65 46.75
N SER A 46 -1.25 -14.94 45.45
CA SER A 46 -0.01 -15.23 44.71
C SER A 46 0.79 -13.93 44.52
N VAL A 47 1.33 -13.38 45.62
CA VAL A 47 2.37 -12.35 45.51
C VAL A 47 3.55 -13.04 44.84
N PRO A 48 3.97 -12.63 43.63
CA PRO A 48 5.15 -13.21 43.01
C PRO A 48 6.30 -13.06 43.99
N SER A 49 6.90 -14.18 44.36
CA SER A 49 7.83 -14.27 45.47
C SER A 49 8.96 -13.25 45.29
N SER A 50 9.02 -12.24 46.18
CA SER A 50 9.91 -11.07 46.08
C SER A 50 11.39 -11.43 45.88
N HIS A 51 11.80 -12.63 46.30
CA HIS A 51 13.15 -13.15 46.07
C HIS A 51 13.47 -13.39 44.58
N ARG A 52 12.52 -13.89 43.77
CA ARG A 52 12.73 -14.17 42.33
C ARG A 52 12.90 -12.91 41.50
N VAL A 53 12.21 -11.83 41.91
CA VAL A 53 12.33 -10.53 41.25
C VAL A 53 13.72 -9.97 41.54
N LEU A 54 14.13 -9.93 42.82
CA LEU A 54 15.43 -9.43 43.26
C LEU A 54 16.61 -10.17 42.60
N VAL A 55 16.59 -11.51 42.57
CA VAL A 55 17.66 -12.31 41.95
C VAL A 55 17.64 -12.30 40.41
N ASN A 56 16.65 -11.67 39.78
CA ASN A 56 16.60 -11.52 38.33
C ASN A 56 16.93 -10.09 37.88
N LEU A 57 17.08 -9.13 38.80
CA LEU A 57 17.44 -7.74 38.46
C LEU A 57 18.89 -7.55 37.99
N TRP A 58 19.81 -8.42 38.39
CA TRP A 58 21.21 -8.35 37.91
C TRP A 58 21.36 -8.80 36.46
N LYS A 59 20.47 -9.67 35.95
CA LYS A 59 20.47 -10.18 34.58
C LYS A 59 20.34 -9.08 33.51
N PRO A 60 19.35 -8.17 33.57
CA PRO A 60 19.26 -7.06 32.61
C PRO A 60 20.45 -6.11 32.73
N PHE A 61 21.02 -5.92 33.93
CA PHE A 61 22.22 -5.10 34.10
C PHE A 61 23.44 -5.71 33.42
N LEU A 62 23.70 -7.01 33.61
CA LEU A 62 24.79 -7.71 32.92
C LEU A 62 24.62 -7.72 31.40
N VAL A 63 23.40 -7.94 30.92
CA VAL A 63 23.12 -7.95 29.49
C VAL A 63 23.23 -6.55 28.89
N LEU A 64 22.87 -5.51 29.64
CA LEU A 64 23.10 -4.13 29.23
C LEU A 64 24.60 -3.83 29.11
N VAL A 65 25.39 -4.14 30.14
CA VAL A 65 26.85 -3.91 30.14
C VAL A 65 27.55 -4.73 29.05
N GLY A 66 27.26 -6.03 28.98
CA GLY A 66 27.78 -6.94 27.95
C GLY A 66 27.34 -6.53 26.55
N GLY A 67 26.07 -6.17 26.38
CA GLY A 67 25.51 -5.71 25.12
C GLY A 67 26.08 -4.38 24.65
N LEU A 68 26.35 -3.43 25.55
CA LEU A 68 27.08 -2.19 25.22
C LEU A 68 28.52 -2.48 24.80
N PHE A 69 29.17 -3.46 25.43
CA PHE A 69 30.52 -3.88 25.04
C PHE A 69 30.54 -4.54 23.66
N VAL A 70 29.60 -5.46 23.39
CA VAL A 70 29.38 -6.05 22.07
C VAL A 70 29.07 -4.97 21.04
N LEU A 71 28.20 -4.01 21.36
CA LEU A 71 27.85 -2.92 20.46
C LEU A 71 29.07 -2.04 20.14
N ARG A 72 29.90 -1.73 21.14
CA ARG A 72 31.16 -0.99 20.95
C ARG A 72 32.13 -1.76 20.05
N TYR A 73 32.22 -3.09 20.22
CA TYR A 73 33.03 -3.96 19.37
C TYR A 73 32.49 -4.01 17.93
N LEU A 74 31.18 -4.20 17.77
CA LEU A 74 30.51 -4.30 16.48
C LEU A 74 30.60 -2.97 15.71
N LYS A 75 30.43 -1.83 16.38
CA LYS A 75 30.69 -0.51 15.77
C LYS A 75 32.13 -0.36 15.33
N ARG A 76 33.11 -0.75 16.15
CA ARG A 76 34.53 -0.71 15.75
C ARG A 76 34.78 -1.57 14.51
N GLY A 77 34.17 -2.75 14.42
CA GLY A 77 34.19 -3.61 13.24
C GLY A 77 33.54 -2.95 12.02
N LEU A 78 32.35 -2.36 12.20
CA LEU A 78 31.60 -1.66 11.15
C LEU A 78 32.37 -0.46 10.60
N TYR A 79 32.97 0.37 11.46
CA TYR A 79 33.81 1.48 11.04
C TYR A 79 35.05 1.01 10.28
N ARG A 80 35.70 -0.08 10.73
CA ARG A 80 36.83 -0.67 10.00
C ARG A 80 36.40 -1.19 8.63
N ALA A 81 35.26 -1.89 8.55
CA ALA A 81 34.71 -2.39 7.29
C ALA A 81 34.35 -1.24 6.34
N LEU A 82 33.72 -0.17 6.84
CA LEU A 82 33.38 1.02 6.06
C LEU A 82 34.63 1.74 5.53
N VAL A 83 35.70 1.86 6.33
CA VAL A 83 36.97 2.45 5.90
C VAL A 83 37.68 1.58 4.86
N LEU A 84 37.58 0.25 4.95
CA LEU A 84 38.11 -0.66 3.95
C LEU A 84 37.31 -0.61 2.63
N LEU A 85 35.98 -0.52 2.72
CA LEU A 85 35.08 -0.33 1.57
C LEU A 85 35.31 1.02 0.87
N GLN A 86 35.64 2.08 1.64
CA GLN A 86 35.97 3.39 1.09
C GLN A 86 37.23 3.39 0.20
N ARG A 87 38.19 2.46 0.41
CA ARG A 87 39.35 2.31 -0.48
C ARG A 87 39.00 1.70 -1.84
N ASN A 88 37.90 0.96 -1.95
CA ASN A 88 37.57 0.14 -3.11
C ASN A 88 36.28 0.56 -3.84
N SER A 89 35.54 1.58 -3.40
CA SER A 89 34.19 1.87 -3.92
C SER A 89 33.93 3.34 -4.24
N LEU A 90 33.25 3.57 -5.38
CA LEU A 90 32.79 4.84 -5.96
C LEU A 90 31.71 5.59 -5.13
N PHE A 91 31.44 5.19 -3.89
CA PHE A 91 30.36 5.77 -3.09
C PHE A 91 30.82 7.03 -2.36
N SER A 92 30.01 8.10 -2.45
CA SER A 92 30.30 9.35 -1.74
C SER A 92 30.37 9.12 -0.23
N ALA A 93 31.25 9.85 0.45
CA ALA A 93 31.43 9.75 1.91
C ALA A 93 30.11 9.98 2.68
N GLY A 94 29.20 10.79 2.13
CA GLY A 94 27.88 11.07 2.71
C GLY A 94 26.99 9.81 2.79
N THR A 95 26.96 8.99 1.74
CA THR A 95 26.16 7.76 1.70
C THR A 95 26.68 6.73 2.71
N LEU A 96 28.00 6.56 2.82
CA LEU A 96 28.60 5.63 3.78
C LEU A 96 28.33 6.04 5.24
N HIS A 97 28.36 7.34 5.54
CA HIS A 97 28.03 7.86 6.86
C HIS A 97 26.56 7.65 7.21
N ALA A 98 25.66 7.85 6.25
CA ALA A 98 24.24 7.60 6.43
C ALA A 98 23.99 6.12 6.75
N ILE A 99 24.55 5.20 5.95
CA ILE A 99 24.44 3.75 6.17
C ILE A 99 25.00 3.36 7.55
N GLY A 100 26.19 3.83 7.91
CA GLY A 100 26.79 3.55 9.23
C GLY A 100 25.91 4.04 10.38
N ARG A 101 25.25 5.20 10.23
CA ARG A 101 24.30 5.73 11.23
C ARG A 101 23.05 4.86 11.32
N PHE A 102 22.47 4.45 10.18
CA PHE A 102 21.31 3.56 10.14
C PHE A 102 21.59 2.22 10.84
N VAL A 103 22.71 1.57 10.51
CA VAL A 103 23.11 0.31 11.13
C VAL A 103 23.34 0.50 12.64
N THR A 104 23.96 1.59 13.04
CA THR A 104 24.18 1.91 14.46
C THR A 104 22.86 2.06 15.22
N VAL A 105 21.90 2.81 14.66
CA VAL A 105 20.56 2.98 15.27
C VAL A 105 19.86 1.63 15.39
N LEU A 106 19.90 0.81 14.33
CA LEU A 106 19.28 -0.52 14.34
C LEU A 106 19.85 -1.42 15.44
N LEU A 107 21.17 -1.45 15.61
CA LEU A 107 21.81 -2.24 16.65
C LEU A 107 21.44 -1.76 18.07
N TYR A 108 21.27 -0.46 18.28
CA TYR A 108 20.76 0.07 19.56
C TYR A 108 19.32 -0.37 19.83
N VAL A 109 18.45 -0.29 18.83
CA VAL A 109 17.05 -0.74 18.95
C VAL A 109 17.02 -2.22 19.33
N LEU A 110 17.83 -3.06 18.66
CA LEU A 110 17.93 -4.49 18.98
C LEU A 110 18.40 -4.73 20.42
N LEU A 111 19.42 -4.00 20.88
CA LEU A 111 19.92 -4.10 22.25
C LEU A 111 18.83 -3.75 23.27
N VAL A 112 18.09 -2.66 23.04
CA VAL A 112 16.98 -2.24 23.91
C VAL A 112 15.90 -3.31 23.98
N LEU A 113 15.52 -3.91 22.85
CA LEU A 113 14.53 -4.99 22.80
C LEU A 113 14.98 -6.23 23.60
N VAL A 114 16.25 -6.61 23.49
CA VAL A 114 16.82 -7.73 24.27
C VAL A 114 16.80 -7.43 25.76
N VAL A 115 17.20 -6.22 26.17
CA VAL A 115 17.18 -5.81 27.58
C VAL A 115 15.76 -5.79 28.14
N LEU A 116 14.78 -5.24 27.40
CA LEU A 116 13.36 -5.25 27.80
C LEU A 116 12.82 -6.67 27.97
N ARG A 117 13.17 -7.59 27.06
CA ARG A 117 12.74 -9.00 27.12
C ARG A 117 13.26 -9.68 28.37
N ILE A 118 14.49 -9.40 28.77
CA ILE A 118 15.11 -9.98 29.97
C ILE A 118 14.63 -9.29 31.25
N ALA A 119 14.28 -8.00 31.18
CA ALA A 119 13.64 -7.25 32.26
C ALA A 119 12.20 -7.72 32.55
N GLY A 120 11.64 -8.63 31.74
CA GLY A 120 10.32 -9.22 31.96
C GLY A 120 9.18 -8.44 31.32
N PHE A 121 9.47 -7.43 30.49
CA PHE A 121 8.43 -6.78 29.70
C PHE A 121 7.94 -7.70 28.58
N PRO A 122 6.63 -7.73 28.27
CA PRO A 122 6.06 -8.54 27.20
C PRO A 122 6.39 -7.92 25.82
N VAL A 123 7.66 -8.00 25.41
CA VAL A 123 8.15 -7.47 24.13
C VAL A 123 7.44 -8.12 22.94
N SER A 124 7.05 -9.40 23.06
CA SER A 124 6.30 -10.11 22.02
C SER A 124 4.97 -9.42 21.70
N GLY A 125 4.18 -9.05 22.71
CA GLY A 125 2.87 -8.40 22.48
C GLY A 125 2.99 -7.05 21.77
N VAL A 126 4.02 -6.26 22.09
CA VAL A 126 4.29 -4.99 21.39
C VAL A 126 4.72 -5.24 19.94
N LEU A 127 5.61 -6.20 19.71
CA LEU A 127 6.07 -6.56 18.38
C LEU A 127 4.94 -7.13 17.52
N ASP A 128 4.11 -8.02 18.06
CA ASP A 128 2.98 -8.64 17.36
C ASP A 128 1.93 -7.59 16.94
N THR A 129 1.69 -6.60 17.80
CA THR A 129 0.79 -5.48 17.49
C THR A 129 1.37 -4.60 16.38
N PHE A 130 2.67 -4.30 16.46
CA PHE A 130 3.36 -3.49 15.47
C PHE A 130 3.43 -4.19 14.11
N THR A 131 3.77 -5.47 14.08
CA THR A 131 3.81 -6.26 12.84
C THR A 131 2.42 -6.45 12.25
N GLY A 132 1.39 -6.67 13.08
CA GLY A 132 0.00 -6.69 12.64
C GLY A 132 -0.45 -5.38 12.00
N PHE A 133 -0.11 -4.25 12.62
CA PHE A 133 -0.39 -2.93 12.06
C PHE A 133 0.35 -2.71 10.72
N LEU A 134 1.64 -3.06 10.65
CA LEU A 134 2.42 -3.01 9.42
C LEU A 134 1.85 -3.93 8.32
N ALA A 135 1.33 -5.10 8.68
CA ALA A 135 0.71 -6.03 7.73
C ALA A 135 -0.57 -5.42 7.14
N VAL A 136 -1.45 -4.85 7.96
CA VAL A 136 -2.66 -4.17 7.50
C VAL A 136 -2.32 -2.95 6.65
N LEU A 137 -1.35 -2.13 7.07
CA LEU A 137 -0.87 -1.00 6.27
C LEU A 137 -0.28 -1.45 4.94
N GLY A 138 0.50 -2.55 4.94
CA GLY A 138 1.09 -3.11 3.72
C GLY A 138 0.02 -3.51 2.71
N VAL A 139 -1.01 -4.22 3.16
CA VAL A 139 -2.13 -4.62 2.29
C VAL A 139 -2.95 -3.40 1.83
N GLY A 140 -3.23 -2.45 2.73
CA GLY A 140 -3.95 -1.23 2.38
C GLY A 140 -3.21 -0.35 1.38
N MET A 141 -1.88 -0.29 1.47
CA MET A 141 -1.04 0.46 0.53
C MET A 141 -1.13 -0.09 -0.89
N VAL A 142 -1.24 -1.41 -1.06
CA VAL A 142 -1.37 -2.03 -2.39
C VAL A 142 -2.62 -1.53 -3.11
N ALA A 143 -3.74 -1.34 -2.39
CA ALA A 143 -4.96 -0.80 -2.96
C ALA A 143 -4.81 0.67 -3.39
N VAL A 144 -4.13 1.48 -2.59
CA VAL A 144 -3.93 2.92 -2.87
C VAL A 144 -2.87 3.15 -3.95
N TRP A 145 -1.93 2.22 -4.14
CA TRP A 145 -0.81 2.35 -5.08
C TRP A 145 -1.25 2.73 -6.49
N THR A 146 -2.29 2.09 -7.03
CA THR A 146 -2.77 2.36 -8.39
C THR A 146 -3.31 3.79 -8.53
N ILE A 147 -4.07 4.25 -7.53
CA ILE A 147 -4.62 5.62 -7.47
C ILE A 147 -3.47 6.63 -7.43
N LEU A 148 -2.53 6.42 -6.52
CA LEU A 148 -1.39 7.31 -6.34
C LEU A 148 -0.53 7.38 -7.61
N SER A 149 -0.32 6.23 -8.27
CA SER A 149 0.48 6.16 -9.49
C SER A 149 -0.16 6.91 -10.66
N ASN A 150 -1.49 6.78 -10.86
CA ASN A 150 -2.19 7.53 -11.90
C ASN A 150 -2.19 9.04 -11.63
N ILE A 151 -2.46 9.47 -10.39
CA ILE A 151 -2.43 10.89 -10.01
C ILE A 151 -1.03 11.48 -10.22
N THR A 152 0.01 10.74 -9.80
CA THR A 152 1.40 11.17 -9.97
C THR A 152 1.76 11.27 -11.45
N ALA A 153 1.28 10.34 -12.28
CA ALA A 153 1.45 10.40 -13.72
C ALA A 153 0.78 11.65 -14.33
N THR A 154 -0.46 11.99 -13.93
CA THR A 154 -1.10 13.25 -14.37
C THR A 154 -0.27 14.46 -13.97
N PHE A 155 0.25 14.49 -12.74
CA PHE A 155 1.08 15.61 -12.28
C PHE A 155 2.34 15.77 -13.14
N PHE A 156 3.03 14.68 -13.48
CA PHE A 156 4.17 14.73 -14.39
C PHE A 156 3.78 15.17 -15.81
N MET A 157 2.63 14.73 -16.32
CA MET A 157 2.14 15.20 -17.62
C MET A 157 1.85 16.70 -17.61
N LEU A 158 1.35 17.27 -16.51
CA LEU A 158 1.09 18.69 -16.41
C LEU A 158 2.38 19.52 -16.40
N ILE A 159 3.41 19.06 -15.70
CA ILE A 159 4.71 19.76 -15.59
C ILE A 159 5.49 19.66 -16.91
N TRP A 160 5.61 18.45 -17.47
CA TRP A 160 6.49 18.21 -18.63
C TRP A 160 5.78 18.26 -19.97
N ARG A 161 4.43 18.32 -19.96
CA ARG A 161 3.57 18.37 -21.16
C ARG A 161 4.08 17.48 -22.30
N PRO A 162 4.16 16.15 -22.08
CA PRO A 162 4.63 15.23 -23.10
C PRO A 162 3.72 15.25 -24.33
N TYR A 163 2.49 15.70 -24.27
CA TYR A 163 1.65 15.93 -25.44
C TYR A 163 0.73 17.14 -25.19
N GLN A 164 0.17 17.70 -26.25
CA GLN A 164 -0.81 18.76 -26.16
C GLN A 164 -2.22 18.21 -26.36
N LEU A 165 -3.21 18.81 -25.69
CA LEU A 165 -4.62 18.49 -25.92
C LEU A 165 -4.97 18.76 -27.38
N GLY A 166 -5.68 17.82 -28.01
CA GLY A 166 -6.00 17.83 -29.44
C GLY A 166 -4.89 17.29 -30.36
N GLN A 167 -3.76 16.83 -29.84
CA GLN A 167 -2.71 16.19 -30.62
C GLN A 167 -3.06 14.72 -30.92
N HIS A 168 -2.65 14.24 -32.09
CA HIS A 168 -2.75 12.82 -32.43
C HIS A 168 -1.58 12.05 -31.83
N ILE A 169 -1.90 10.99 -31.10
CA ILE A 169 -0.94 10.10 -30.45
C ILE A 169 -1.20 8.64 -30.82
N GLU A 170 -0.15 7.84 -30.76
CA GLU A 170 -0.20 6.40 -30.99
C GLU A 170 0.53 5.71 -29.82
N VAL A 171 -0.16 4.80 -29.12
CA VAL A 171 0.39 4.05 -27.98
C VAL A 171 0.80 2.65 -28.44
N LEU A 172 2.08 2.30 -28.25
CA LEU A 172 2.64 1.01 -28.66
C LEU A 172 2.88 0.10 -27.44
N PRO A 173 2.68 -1.23 -27.55
CA PRO A 173 2.40 -2.01 -28.77
C PRO A 173 0.92 -2.18 -29.12
N ASP A 174 -0.01 -1.71 -28.28
CA ASP A 174 -1.45 -1.94 -28.44
C ASP A 174 -2.01 -1.38 -29.76
N GLY A 175 -1.29 -0.44 -30.41
CA GLY A 175 -1.65 0.10 -31.71
C GLY A 175 -2.80 1.11 -31.66
N ILE A 176 -3.18 1.57 -30.46
CA ILE A 176 -4.25 2.54 -30.23
C ILE A 176 -3.81 3.88 -30.81
N LYS A 177 -4.56 4.40 -31.79
CA LYS A 177 -4.30 5.68 -32.47
C LYS A 177 -5.50 6.60 -32.32
N GLY A 178 -5.26 7.80 -31.84
CA GLY A 178 -6.33 8.76 -31.73
C GLY A 178 -5.89 10.15 -31.32
N LYS A 179 -6.86 11.05 -31.28
CA LYS A 179 -6.71 12.43 -30.85
C LYS A 179 -6.98 12.50 -29.35
N VAL A 180 -6.07 13.11 -28.59
CA VAL A 180 -6.30 13.35 -27.16
C VAL A 180 -7.37 14.43 -27.00
N LEU A 181 -8.47 14.10 -26.34
CA LEU A 181 -9.55 15.06 -26.05
C LEU A 181 -9.25 15.82 -24.75
N ASP A 182 -9.14 15.07 -23.66
CA ASP A 182 -8.91 15.60 -22.32
C ASP A 182 -8.15 14.58 -21.45
N SER A 183 -7.58 15.04 -20.34
CA SER A 183 -6.88 14.21 -19.36
C SER A 183 -7.42 14.45 -17.96
N ASN A 184 -8.02 13.42 -17.37
CA ASN A 184 -8.46 13.40 -15.97
C ASN A 184 -7.28 13.01 -15.04
N LEU A 185 -7.51 12.94 -13.73
CA LEU A 185 -6.53 12.44 -12.75
C LEU A 185 -6.24 10.93 -12.90
N MET A 186 -7.21 10.15 -13.37
CA MET A 186 -7.07 8.69 -13.47
C MET A 186 -6.77 8.19 -14.88
N TYR A 187 -7.40 8.78 -15.88
CA TYR A 187 -7.37 8.34 -17.27
C TYR A 187 -7.32 9.54 -18.23
N THR A 188 -6.83 9.29 -19.44
CA THR A 188 -6.83 10.21 -20.56
C THR A 188 -7.77 9.69 -21.64
N GLU A 189 -8.61 10.58 -22.15
CA GLU A 189 -9.59 10.30 -23.20
C GLU A 189 -8.95 10.47 -24.58
N VAL A 190 -8.95 9.39 -25.36
CA VAL A 190 -8.40 9.35 -26.72
C VAL A 190 -9.49 8.94 -27.69
N GLU A 191 -9.82 9.83 -28.62
CA GLU A 191 -10.79 9.58 -29.68
C GLU A 191 -10.11 8.94 -30.89
N GLU A 192 -10.51 7.72 -31.23
CA GLU A 192 -10.03 7.02 -32.42
C GLU A 192 -10.71 7.53 -33.69
N SER A 193 -10.09 7.28 -34.84
CA SER A 193 -10.63 7.66 -36.16
C SER A 193 -11.98 7.01 -36.50
N HIS A 194 -12.37 5.95 -35.80
CA HIS A 194 -13.65 5.25 -35.97
C HIS A 194 -14.78 5.85 -35.11
N GLY A 195 -14.52 6.94 -34.36
CA GLY A 195 -15.49 7.58 -33.46
C GLY A 195 -15.63 6.90 -32.10
N SER A 196 -14.85 5.85 -31.81
CA SER A 196 -14.70 5.25 -30.49
C SER A 196 -13.84 6.14 -29.58
N THR A 197 -14.20 6.26 -28.30
CA THR A 197 -13.37 6.90 -27.28
C THR A 197 -12.75 5.84 -26.39
N VAL A 198 -11.42 5.86 -26.26
CA VAL A 198 -10.65 4.94 -25.43
C VAL A 198 -10.14 5.66 -24.20
N LEU A 199 -10.32 5.03 -23.03
CA LEU A 199 -9.88 5.53 -21.74
C LEU A 199 -8.56 4.86 -21.36
N ILE A 200 -7.46 5.62 -21.38
CA ILE A 200 -6.12 5.10 -21.09
C ILE A 200 -5.69 5.55 -19.69
N PRO A 201 -5.43 4.64 -18.73
CA PRO A 201 -4.87 4.99 -17.43
C PRO A 201 -3.58 5.81 -17.56
N ASN A 202 -3.47 6.90 -16.79
CA ASN A 202 -2.39 7.87 -16.96
C ASN A 202 -1.00 7.29 -16.70
N ASN A 203 -0.89 6.33 -15.77
CA ASN A 203 0.36 5.63 -15.49
C ASN A 203 0.89 4.86 -16.72
N LEU A 204 0.03 4.36 -17.60
CA LEU A 204 0.47 3.59 -18.77
C LEU A 204 1.28 4.42 -19.77
N PHE A 205 1.09 5.74 -19.82
CA PHE A 205 1.88 6.61 -20.70
C PHE A 205 3.36 6.66 -20.34
N PHE A 206 3.71 6.36 -19.09
CA PHE A 206 5.10 6.28 -18.63
C PHE A 206 5.66 4.85 -18.70
N GLN A 207 4.78 3.85 -18.79
CA GLN A 207 5.17 2.45 -18.91
C GLN A 207 5.30 1.99 -20.37
N LYS A 208 4.57 2.64 -21.29
CA LYS A 208 4.53 2.30 -22.72
C LYS A 208 5.18 3.39 -23.56
N TYR A 209 5.56 3.02 -24.78
CA TYR A 209 6.06 3.99 -25.76
C TYR A 209 4.89 4.74 -26.39
N VAL A 210 5.00 6.07 -26.42
CA VAL A 210 4.00 6.96 -27.02
C VAL A 210 4.62 7.69 -28.19
N ARG A 211 4.11 7.44 -29.39
CA ARG A 211 4.49 8.16 -30.60
C ARG A 211 3.56 9.36 -30.77
N ARG A 212 4.14 10.54 -31.00
CA ARG A 212 3.39 11.78 -31.22
C ARG A 212 3.41 12.12 -32.70
N LEU A 213 2.26 12.45 -33.25
CA LEU A 213 2.17 12.97 -34.61
C LEU A 213 2.26 14.50 -34.60
N PRO A 214 2.74 15.13 -35.70
CA PRO A 214 2.74 16.58 -35.83
C PRO A 214 1.35 17.15 -35.58
N LEU A 215 1.29 18.30 -34.90
CA LEU A 215 0.03 19.02 -34.75
C LEU A 215 -0.49 19.41 -36.14
N PRO A 216 -1.80 19.34 -36.39
CA PRO A 216 -2.37 19.89 -37.62
C PRO A 216 -2.03 21.38 -37.64
N VAL A 217 -1.11 21.76 -38.53
CA VAL A 217 -0.71 23.16 -38.74
C VAL A 217 -1.98 23.89 -39.14
N LYS A 218 -2.37 24.91 -38.36
CA LYS A 218 -3.48 25.78 -38.74
C LYS A 218 -3.16 26.36 -40.12
N SER A 219 -3.93 25.93 -41.11
CA SER A 219 -3.74 26.18 -42.53
C SER A 219 -3.71 27.65 -42.92
N THR A 220 -3.99 28.58 -41.99
CA THR A 220 -3.87 30.02 -42.19
C THR A 220 -2.46 30.45 -42.61
N VAL A 221 -1.41 29.84 -42.05
CA VAL A 221 -0.03 30.20 -42.41
C VAL A 221 0.37 29.61 -43.77
N LEU A 222 -0.06 28.40 -44.09
CA LEU A 222 0.20 27.78 -45.39
C LEU A 222 -0.62 28.43 -46.51
N LEU A 223 -1.87 28.78 -46.24
CA LEU A 223 -2.73 29.48 -47.20
C LEU A 223 -2.22 30.89 -47.47
N SER A 224 -1.79 31.64 -46.46
CA SER A 224 -1.18 32.96 -46.67
C SER A 224 0.21 32.88 -47.32
N ALA A 225 0.99 31.83 -47.06
CA ALA A 225 2.26 31.58 -47.75
C ALA A 225 2.05 31.14 -49.21
N GLN A 226 1.05 30.30 -49.50
CA GLN A 226 0.67 29.91 -50.87
C GLN A 226 0.00 31.05 -51.62
N LEU A 227 -0.80 31.89 -50.96
CA LEU A 227 -1.33 33.12 -51.54
C LEU A 227 -0.20 34.12 -51.82
N ARG A 228 0.76 34.31 -50.92
CA ARG A 228 1.93 35.17 -51.17
C ARG A 228 2.85 34.62 -52.26
N ALA A 229 3.10 33.31 -52.27
CA ALA A 229 3.90 32.67 -53.31
C ALA A 229 3.19 32.66 -54.68
N GLY A 230 1.85 32.55 -54.69
CA GLY A 230 1.05 32.64 -55.90
C GLY A 230 0.87 34.07 -56.43
N VAL A 231 0.86 35.07 -55.54
CA VAL A 231 0.79 36.50 -55.92
C VAL A 231 2.12 37.01 -56.46
N VAL A 232 3.27 36.50 -55.99
CA VAL A 232 4.60 36.88 -56.50
C VAL A 232 4.95 36.18 -57.82
N GLY A 233 4.27 35.07 -58.17
CA GLY A 233 4.46 34.35 -59.43
C GLY A 233 3.56 34.80 -60.60
N GLY A 234 2.76 35.86 -60.41
CA GLY A 234 1.71 36.28 -61.36
C GLY A 234 2.02 37.52 -62.19
N GLU A 235 3.18 38.14 -62.05
CA GLU A 235 3.58 39.34 -62.79
C GLU A 235 4.68 38.97 -63.80
N ASP A 236 4.34 38.37 -64.96
CA ASP A 236 5.20 38.37 -66.18
C ASP A 236 4.55 37.75 -67.44
N GLU A 237 3.23 37.82 -67.63
CA GLU A 237 2.57 37.39 -68.89
C GLU A 237 1.70 38.53 -69.46
N GLY A 238 2.35 39.60 -69.91
CA GLY A 238 1.76 40.68 -70.70
C GLY A 238 2.15 40.58 -72.18
N GLY A 239 1.40 39.80 -72.96
CA GLY A 239 1.51 39.72 -74.43
C GLY A 239 0.14 39.79 -75.10
N PRO A 240 -0.02 40.49 -76.25
CA PRO A 240 -1.32 41.05 -76.65
C PRO A 240 -2.31 40.01 -77.19
N LEU A 241 -3.58 40.14 -76.76
CA LEU A 241 -4.73 39.39 -77.26
C LEU A 241 -4.85 39.50 -78.80
N LYS A 242 -4.86 38.35 -79.49
CA LYS A 242 -5.37 38.24 -80.86
C LYS A 242 -6.90 38.12 -80.84
N PRO A 243 -7.64 38.90 -81.65
CA PRO A 243 -9.08 38.70 -81.80
C PRO A 243 -9.36 37.52 -82.76
N GLY A 244 -10.24 36.60 -82.35
CA GLY A 244 -10.77 35.53 -83.20
C GLY A 244 -11.89 36.03 -84.14
N PRO A 245 -12.10 35.39 -85.31
CA PRO A 245 -13.03 35.88 -86.30
C PRO A 245 -14.49 35.57 -85.93
N VAL A 246 -15.33 36.59 -86.11
CA VAL A 246 -16.79 36.55 -85.96
C VAL A 246 -17.40 35.82 -87.15
N ALA A 247 -18.16 34.75 -86.88
CA ALA A 247 -19.02 34.12 -87.86
C ALA A 247 -20.19 35.07 -88.21
N ARG A 248 -20.44 35.26 -89.50
CA ARG A 248 -21.66 35.89 -90.03
C ARG A 248 -22.27 34.96 -91.07
N ASP A 249 -23.55 34.65 -90.87
CA ASP A 249 -24.51 34.35 -91.93
C ASP A 249 -24.92 35.65 -92.66
#